data_AF-A0AAD4EJC3-F1
#
_entry.id   AF-A0AAD4EJC3-F1
#
_cell.length_a   1.000
_cell.length_b   1.000
_cell.length_c   1.000
_cell.angle_alpha   90.00
_cell.angle_beta   90.00
_cell.angle_gamma   90.00
#
_symmetry.space_group_name_H-M   'P 1'
#
loop_
_entity.id
_entity.type
_entity.pdbx_description
1 polymer ?
#
loop_
_entity_poly.entity_id
_entity_poly.type
_entity_poly.pdbx_seq_one_letter_code
_entity_poly.pdbx_strand_id
1 'polypeptide(L)' 'MSSLTNVECLLLAQAVYEYGANAWQQVSKLLSKHPITSRPKTFFSANSCREIYASLMSDAQLEW' A
#
# COMPACT_ATOMS: atom_id res chain seq x y z
N MET A 1 1.32 -13.06 -6.92
CA MET A 1 1.16 -11.71 -6.35
C MET A 1 0.12 -10.99 -7.19
N SER A 2 -0.97 -10.52 -6.60
CA SER A 2 -1.98 -9.78 -7.35
C SER A 2 -1.39 -8.41 -7.69
N SER A 3 -1.05 -8.19 -8.95
CA SER A 3 -0.54 -6.90 -9.40
C SER A 3 -1.54 -5.81 -9.04
N LEU A 4 -1.06 -4.83 -8.28
CA LEU A 4 -1.79 -3.60 -8.05
C LEU A 4 -1.85 -2.80 -9.34
N THR A 5 -2.91 -2.03 -9.49
CA THR A 5 -2.95 -1.01 -10.52
C THR A 5 -2.02 0.14 -10.15
N ASN A 6 -1.54 0.91 -11.13
CA ASN A 6 -0.71 2.09 -10.87
C ASN A 6 -1.35 3.06 -9.88
N VAL A 7 -2.68 3.18 -9.90
CA VAL A 7 -3.43 4.02 -8.97
C VAL A 7 -3.37 3.48 -7.53
N GLU A 8 -3.52 2.17 -7.36
CA GLU A 8 -3.38 1.53 -6.04
C GLU A 8 -1.93 1.65 -5.51
N CYS A 9 -0.93 1.56 -6.39
CA CYS A 9 0.47 1.79 -6.05
C CYS A 9 0.74 3.23 -5.57
N LEU A 10 0.24 4.22 -6.31
CA LEU A 10 0.37 5.64 -5.95
C LEU A 10 -0.34 5.95 -4.63
N LEU A 11 -1.54 5.41 -4.43
CA LEU A 11 -2.29 5.57 -3.19
C LEU A 11 -1.54 4.97 -1.99
N LEU A 12 -0.95 3.78 -2.16
CA LEU A 12 -0.12 3.16 -1.12
C LEU A 12 1.10 4.02 -0.79
N ALA A 13 1.83 4.47 -1.80
CA ALA A 13 3.01 5.29 -1.62
C ALA A 13 2.68 6.61 -0.90
N GLN A 14 1.61 7.28 -1.31
CA GLN A 14 1.15 8.50 -0.64
C GLN A 14 0.75 8.24 0.81
N ALA A 15 0.00 7.17 1.09
CA ALA A 15 -0.40 6.82 2.45
C ALA A 15 0.81 6.51 3.36
N VAL A 16 1.82 5.80 2.85
CA VAL A 16 3.04 5.51 3.59
C VAL A 16 3.86 6.78 3.84
N TYR A 17 3.92 7.69 2.87
CA TYR A 17 4.57 8.99 3.03
C TYR A 17 3.88 9.86 4.08
N GLU A 18 2.54 9.89 4.10
CA GLU A 18 1.75 10.71 5.04
C GLU A 18 1.77 10.17 6.48
N TYR A 19 1.58 8.87 6.67
CA TYR A 19 1.49 8.27 8.02
C TYR A 19 2.83 7.76 8.57
N GLY A 20 3.81 7.55 7.69
CA GLY A 20 5.09 6.95 8.02
C GLY A 20 5.07 5.42 8.06
N ALA A 21 6.25 4.82 7.88
CA ALA A 21 6.46 3.37 7.76
C ALA A 21 6.23 2.56 9.06
N ASN A 22 5.74 3.17 10.14
CA ASN A 22 5.33 2.48 11.37
C ASN A 22 3.81 2.36 11.51
N ALA A 23 3.04 3.01 10.64
CA ALA A 23 1.59 3.16 10.75
C ALA A 23 0.80 2.24 9.79
N TRP A 24 1.28 1.01 9.54
CA TRP A 24 0.68 0.09 8.55
C TRP A 24 -0.80 -0.22 8.77
N GLN A 25 -1.27 -0.23 10.03
CA GLN A 25 -2.70 -0.41 10.35
C GLN A 25 -3.56 0.76 9.85
N GLN A 26 -3.04 1.99 9.89
CA GLN A 26 -3.73 3.17 9.35
C GLN A 26 -3.70 3.15 7.82
N VAL A 27 -2.55 2.81 7.24
CA VAL A 27 -2.39 2.64 5.79
C VAL A 27 -3.38 1.61 5.24
N SER A 28 -3.44 0.40 5.83
CA SER A 28 -4.37 -0.64 5.36
C SER A 28 -5.84 -0.23 5.52
N LYS A 29 -6.17 0.49 6.60
CA LYS A 29 -7.53 1.00 6.83
C LYS A 29 -7.92 2.08 5.83
N LEU A 30 -6.99 2.95 5.43
CA LEU A 30 -7.23 3.97 4.41
C LEU A 30 -7.45 3.30 3.06
N LEU A 31 -6.55 2.42 2.63
CA LEU A 31 -6.66 1.74 1.33
C LEU A 31 -7.95 0.92 1.23
N SER A 32 -8.29 0.11 2.26
CA SER A 32 -9.52 -0.69 2.26
C SER A 32 -10.82 0.10 2.27
N LYS A 33 -10.79 1.40 2.60
CA LYS A 33 -11.96 2.30 2.57
C LYS A 33 -11.95 3.23 1.36
N HIS A 34 -10.85 3.28 0.62
CA HIS A 34 -10.67 4.30 -0.40
C HIS A 34 -11.56 3.97 -1.60
N PRO A 35 -12.40 4.92 -2.08
CA PRO A 35 -13.37 4.67 -3.15
C PRO A 35 -12.74 4.29 -4.49
N ILE A 36 -11.46 4.62 -4.69
CA ILE A 36 -10.69 4.26 -5.89
C ILE A 36 -10.28 2.78 -5.91
N THR A 37 -10.37 2.08 -4.79
CA THR A 37 -10.04 0.66 -4.69
C THR A 37 -11.31 -0.18 -4.81
N SER A 38 -11.31 -1.14 -5.74
CA SER A 38 -12.41 -2.10 -5.92
C SER A 38 -12.11 -3.47 -5.31
N ARG A 39 -11.11 -3.54 -4.41
CA ARG A 39 -10.63 -4.79 -3.82
C ARG A 39 -11.49 -5.20 -2.61
N PRO A 40 -11.55 -6.50 -2.28
CA PRO A 40 -12.13 -6.95 -1.02
C PRO A 40 -11.47 -6.26 0.18
N LYS A 41 -12.24 -6.02 1.25
CA LYS A 41 -11.73 -5.39 2.48
C LYS A 41 -10.58 -6.16 3.16
N THR A 42 -10.42 -7.43 2.82
CA THR A 42 -9.35 -8.31 3.31
C THR A 42 -8.07 -8.23 2.48
N PHE A 43 -8.10 -7.55 1.32
CA PHE A 43 -6.96 -7.47 0.41
C PHE A 43 -5.83 -6.60 0.99
N PHE A 44 -6.17 -5.41 1.48
CA PHE A 44 -5.22 -4.51 2.15
C PHE A 44 -5.22 -4.81 3.66
N SER A 45 -4.21 -5.55 4.09
CA SER A 45 -3.85 -5.80 5.48
C SER A 45 -2.54 -5.09 5.79
N ALA A 46 -2.23 -4.84 7.07
CA ALA A 46 -0.97 -4.20 7.44
C ALA A 46 0.25 -4.97 6.90
N ASN A 47 0.22 -6.31 6.96
CA ASN A 47 1.31 -7.15 6.47
C ASN A 47 1.41 -7.09 4.94
N SER A 48 0.30 -7.22 4.22
CA SER A 48 0.32 -7.14 2.76
C SER A 48 0.74 -5.75 2.27
N CYS A 49 0.25 -4.66 2.89
CA CYS A 49 0.68 -3.30 2.55
C CYS A 49 2.19 -3.11 2.72
N ARG A 50 2.79 -3.67 3.77
CA ARG A 50 4.24 -3.60 4.00
C ARG A 50 5.02 -4.37 2.94
N GLU A 51 4.62 -5.61 2.64
CA GLU A 51 5.28 -6.45 1.64
C GLU A 51 5.17 -5.85 0.23
N ILE A 52 3.99 -5.36 -0.11
CA ILE A 52 3.74 -4.65 -1.36
C ILE A 52 4.65 -3.42 -1.45
N TYR A 53 4.68 -2.59 -0.41
CA TYR A 53 5.49 -1.37 -0.40
C TYR A 53 6.99 -1.69 -0.55
N ALA A 54 7.48 -2.73 0.12
CA ALA A 54 8.86 -3.18 -0.02
C ALA A 54 9.18 -3.58 -1.47
N SER A 55 8.30 -4.36 -2.12
CA SER A 55 8.44 -4.70 -3.54
C SER A 55 8.45 -3.45 -4.42
N LEU A 56 7.60 -2.47 -4.13
CA LEU A 56 7.48 -1.22 -4.88
C LEU A 56 8.76 -0.36 -4.78
N MET A 57 9.38 -0.31 -3.60
CA MET A 57 10.67 0.36 -3.39
C MET A 57 11.81 -0.37 -4.08
N SER A 58 11.79 -1.71 -4.08
CA SER A 58 12.75 -2.54 -4.81
C SER A 58 12.69 -2.27 -6.32
N ASP A 59 11.48 -2.34 -6.90
CA ASP A 59 11.24 -2.08 -8.31
C ASP A 59 11.62 -0.64 -8.72
N ALA A 60 11.47 0.32 -7.80
CA ALA A 60 11.85 1.71 -8.01
C ALA A 60 13.34 2.00 -7.75
N GLN A 61 14.12 1.01 -7.31
CA GLN A 61 15.52 1.17 -6.89
C GLN A 61 15.69 2.21 -5.76
N LEU A 62 14.71 2.27 -4.87
CA LEU A 62 14.65 3.15 -3.69
C LEU A 62 14.78 2.35 -2.39
N GLU A 63 15.50 1.24 -2.40
CA GLU A 63 15.79 0.46 -1.19
C GLU A 63 16.76 1.25 -0.29
N TRP A 64 16.43 1.40 0.99
CA TRP A 64 17.24 2.12 1.99
C TRP A 64 17.77 1.14 3.04
#